data_AF-A0A3C2B633-F1
#
_entry.id   AF-A0A3C2B633-F1
#
_cell.length_a   1.000
_cell.length_b   1.000
_cell.length_c   1.000
_cell.angle_alpha   90.00
_cell.angle_beta   90.00
_cell.angle_gamma   90.00
#
_symmetry.space_group_name_H-M   'P 1'
#
loop_
_entity.id
_entity.type
_entity.pdbx_description
1 polymer ?
#
loop_
_entity_poly.entity_id
_entity_poly.type
_entity_poly.pdbx_seq_one_letter_code
_entity_poly.pdbx_strand_id
1 'polypeptide(L)'
;ALSADDAQRLRDLGTPAGEAAARFVLQRIDGYQHTQPVPGRPGVAPIHDALAVLAIVDPTIITTVHIPVDVEVVSPISFGRTVCDFRERPDSPPNVHFAVDADEPKFVRMLMDILGRTA
;
A
#
# COMPACT_ATOMS: atom_id res chain seq x y z
N ALA A 1 -4.15 -3.80 -3.88
CA ALA A 1 -3.55 -3.36 -5.16
C ALA A 1 -4.66 -2.74 -6.01
N LEU A 2 -4.34 -2.11 -7.14
CA LEU A 2 -5.35 -1.69 -8.11
C LEU A 2 -5.12 -2.38 -9.45
N SER A 3 -6.21 -2.74 -10.12
CA SER A 3 -6.24 -3.35 -11.46
C SER A 3 -6.46 -2.31 -12.56
N ALA A 4 -6.33 -2.73 -13.81
CA ALA A 4 -6.73 -1.93 -14.96
C ALA A 4 -8.24 -1.60 -14.93
N ASP A 5 -9.08 -2.51 -14.43
CA ASP A 5 -10.52 -2.28 -14.27
C ASP A 5 -10.79 -1.21 -13.19
N ASP A 6 -10.03 -1.21 -12.10
CA ASP A 6 -10.12 -0.14 -11.10
C ASP A 6 -9.65 1.21 -11.67
N ALA A 7 -8.64 1.22 -12.54
CA ALA A 7 -8.26 2.44 -13.24
C ALA A 7 -9.39 2.96 -14.14
N GLN A 8 -10.12 2.07 -14.82
CA GLN A 8 -11.30 2.48 -15.58
C GLN A 8 -12.39 3.04 -14.67
N ARG A 9 -12.69 2.36 -13.55
CA ARG A 9 -13.64 2.85 -12.55
C ARG A 9 -13.28 4.23 -12.00
N LEU A 10 -11.99 4.52 -11.81
CA LEU A 10 -11.51 5.85 -11.42
C LEU A 10 -11.79 6.93 -12.48
N ARG A 11 -11.67 6.60 -13.77
CA ARG A 11 -12.05 7.51 -14.86
C ARG A 11 -13.55 7.76 -14.89
N ASP A 12 -14.33 6.70 -14.67
CA ASP A 12 -15.79 6.76 -14.70
C ASP A 12 -16.38 7.64 -13.59
N LEU A 13 -15.59 7.99 -12.56
CA LEU A 13 -15.97 9.01 -11.56
C LEU A 13 -16.15 10.41 -12.17
N GLY A 14 -15.56 10.69 -13.34
CA GLY A 14 -15.71 11.96 -14.03
C GLY A 14 -15.04 13.16 -13.33
N THR A 15 -14.17 12.93 -12.34
CA THR A 15 -13.46 13.98 -11.62
C THR A 15 -12.02 14.15 -12.13
N PRO A 16 -11.43 15.36 -12.03
CA PRO A 16 -10.01 15.55 -12.37
C PRO A 16 -9.08 14.66 -11.53
N ALA A 17 -9.42 14.40 -10.28
CA ALA A 17 -8.66 13.54 -9.38
C ALA A 17 -8.74 12.05 -9.80
N GLY A 18 -9.92 11.58 -10.20
CA GLY A 18 -10.13 10.23 -10.72
C GLY A 18 -9.33 9.98 -11.99
N GLU A 19 -9.37 10.91 -12.96
CA GLU A 19 -8.57 10.80 -14.19
C GLU A 19 -7.06 10.78 -13.91
N ALA A 20 -6.56 11.67 -13.04
CA ALA A 20 -5.16 11.69 -12.68
C ALA A 20 -4.72 10.38 -12.00
N ALA A 21 -5.52 9.88 -11.06
CA ALA A 21 -5.24 8.63 -10.37
C ALA A 21 -5.23 7.43 -11.34
N ALA A 22 -6.20 7.35 -12.26
CA ALA A 22 -6.25 6.30 -13.28
C ALA A 22 -4.98 6.27 -14.14
N ARG A 23 -4.48 7.44 -14.56
CA ARG A 23 -3.23 7.53 -15.33
C ARG A 23 -2.03 7.01 -14.55
N PHE A 24 -1.91 7.36 -13.27
CA PHE A 24 -0.82 6.87 -12.42
C PHE A 24 -0.90 5.36 -12.19
N VAL A 25 -2.11 4.82 -11.99
CA VAL A 25 -2.32 3.37 -11.81
C VAL A 25 -1.90 2.60 -13.05
N LEU A 26 -2.33 3.04 -14.24
CA LEU A 26 -1.98 2.37 -15.50
C LEU A 26 -0.48 2.42 -15.78
N GLN A 27 0.15 3.57 -15.56
CA GLN A 27 1.61 3.69 -15.69
C GLN A 27 2.33 2.76 -14.71
N ARG A 28 1.82 2.61 -13.49
CA ARG A 28 2.42 1.74 -12.49
C ARG A 28 2.22 0.26 -12.82
N ILE A 29 1.07 -0.13 -13.36
CA ILE A 29 0.81 -1.49 -13.85
C ILE A 29 1.80 -1.85 -14.97
N ASP A 30 1.97 -0.96 -15.96
CA ASP A 30 2.94 -1.15 -17.05
C ASP A 30 4.37 -1.32 -16.50
N GLY A 31 4.80 -0.45 -15.57
CA GLY A 31 6.12 -0.58 -14.94
C GLY A 31 6.30 -1.90 -14.17
N TYR A 32 5.29 -2.33 -13.42
CA TYR A 32 5.34 -3.59 -12.67
C TYR A 32 5.40 -4.81 -13.58
N GLN A 33 4.67 -4.81 -14.70
CA GLN A 33 4.70 -5.92 -15.67
C GLN A 33 6.10 -6.17 -16.24
N HIS A 34 6.91 -5.13 -16.40
CA HIS A 34 8.25 -5.23 -16.98
C HIS A 34 9.35 -5.49 -15.94
N THR A 35 9.17 -5.02 -14.71
CA THR A 35 10.26 -5.00 -13.71
C THR A 35 10.02 -5.92 -12.52
N GLN A 36 8.78 -6.04 -12.04
CA GLN A 36 8.42 -6.72 -10.81
C GLN A 36 7.00 -7.32 -10.90
N PRO A 37 6.75 -8.28 -11.81
CA PRO A 37 5.41 -8.81 -12.01
C PRO A 37 4.86 -9.44 -10.72
N VAL A 38 3.61 -9.12 -10.39
CA VAL A 38 2.94 -9.69 -9.20
C VAL A 38 2.55 -11.14 -9.49
N PRO A 39 3.14 -12.13 -8.80
CA PRO A 39 2.88 -13.54 -9.08
C PRO A 39 1.40 -13.88 -8.93
N GLY A 40 0.82 -14.53 -9.94
CA GLY A 40 -0.59 -14.95 -9.93
C GLY A 40 -1.62 -13.82 -10.05
N ARG A 41 -1.21 -12.55 -10.21
CA ARG A 41 -2.12 -11.40 -10.36
C ARG A 41 -1.66 -10.50 -11.52
N PRO A 42 -1.83 -10.92 -12.79
CA PRO A 42 -1.47 -10.08 -13.92
C PRO A 42 -2.34 -8.81 -13.97
N GLY A 43 -1.78 -7.69 -14.45
CA GLY A 43 -2.54 -6.46 -14.68
C GLY A 43 -2.92 -5.69 -13.41
N VAL A 44 -2.25 -5.94 -12.29
CA VAL A 44 -2.41 -5.17 -11.05
C VAL A 44 -1.09 -4.56 -10.60
N ALA A 45 -1.16 -3.44 -9.90
CA ALA A 45 -0.01 -2.85 -9.22
C ALA A 45 -0.35 -2.44 -7.78
N PRO A 46 0.59 -2.61 -6.84
CA PRO A 46 0.41 -2.13 -5.48
C PRO A 46 0.57 -0.61 -5.44
N ILE A 47 -0.32 0.06 -4.70
CA ILE A 47 -0.34 1.52 -4.52
C ILE A 47 0.02 1.81 -3.05
N HIS A 48 1.32 1.77 -2.76
CA HIS A 48 1.84 1.76 -1.38
C HIS A 48 1.47 3.02 -0.59
N ASP A 49 1.81 4.19 -1.12
CA ASP A 49 1.74 5.45 -0.37
C ASP A 49 0.30 5.87 -0.03
N ALA A 50 -0.65 5.56 -0.93
CA ALA A 50 -2.05 5.83 -0.68
C ALA A 50 -2.58 5.05 0.53
N LEU A 51 -2.11 3.81 0.75
CA LEU A 51 -2.52 3.02 1.91
C LEU A 51 -2.07 3.66 3.22
N ALA A 52 -0.88 4.26 3.26
CA ALA A 52 -0.38 4.97 4.44
C ALA A 52 -1.28 6.17 4.81
N VAL A 53 -1.72 6.95 3.82
CA VAL A 53 -2.66 8.06 4.04
C VAL A 53 -4.02 7.55 4.51
N LEU A 54 -4.54 6.50 3.86
CA LEU A 54 -5.85 5.94 4.22
C LEU A 54 -5.85 5.26 5.59
N ALA A 55 -4.72 4.73 6.05
CA ALA A 55 -4.58 4.20 7.40
C ALA A 55 -4.68 5.28 8.50
N ILE A 56 -4.39 6.55 8.17
CA ILE A 56 -4.64 7.68 9.08
C ILE A 56 -6.13 8.05 9.06
N VAL A 57 -6.74 8.05 7.88
CA VAL A 57 -8.17 8.38 7.70
C VAL A 57 -9.07 7.34 8.38
N ASP A 58 -8.77 6.06 8.21
CA ASP A 58 -9.46 4.95 8.84
C ASP A 58 -8.45 3.85 9.21
N PRO A 59 -8.00 3.78 10.46
CA PRO A 59 -7.00 2.81 10.90
C PRO A 59 -7.40 1.34 10.73
N THR A 60 -8.71 1.05 10.62
CA THR A 60 -9.20 -0.33 10.48
C THR A 60 -8.96 -0.90 9.08
N ILE A 61 -8.43 -0.11 8.13
CA ILE A 61 -8.00 -0.60 6.82
C ILE A 61 -6.74 -1.48 6.90
N ILE A 62 -5.96 -1.39 7.98
CA ILE A 62 -4.78 -2.21 8.21
C ILE A 62 -4.88 -2.97 9.54
N THR A 63 -4.28 -4.16 9.57
CA THR A 63 -4.01 -4.87 10.82
C THR A 63 -2.56 -4.63 11.21
N THR A 64 -2.34 -4.26 12.47
CA THR A 64 -0.98 -4.02 13.00
C THR A 64 -0.65 -4.92 14.17
N VAL A 65 0.64 -5.19 14.34
CA VAL A 65 1.19 -5.78 15.57
C VAL A 65 2.18 -4.81 16.18
N HIS A 66 2.14 -4.61 17.50
CA HIS A 66 3.07 -3.73 18.19
C HIS A 66 4.33 -4.52 18.54
N ILE A 67 5.42 -4.27 17.82
CA ILE A 67 6.66 -5.04 17.90
C ILE A 67 7.90 -4.14 17.95
N PRO A 68 9.06 -4.66 18.40
CA PRO A 68 10.32 -3.98 18.28
C PRO A 68 10.78 -3.95 16.81
N VAL A 69 11.21 -2.78 16.37
CA VAL A 69 11.72 -2.54 15.04
C VAL A 69 12.94 -1.64 15.11
N ASP A 70 14.00 -2.02 14.40
CA ASP A 70 15.22 -1.23 14.20
C ASP A 70 15.59 -1.17 12.71
N VAL A 71 16.56 -0.32 12.36
CA VAL A 71 17.12 -0.24 11.02
C VAL A 71 18.59 -0.64 11.06
N GLU A 72 18.98 -1.62 10.25
CA GLU A 72 20.37 -2.06 10.13
C GLU A 72 21.21 -1.02 9.36
N VAL A 73 22.32 -0.59 9.93
CA VAL A 73 23.15 0.52 9.39
C VAL A 73 24.64 0.19 9.26
N VAL A 74 25.05 -1.06 9.50
CA VAL A 74 26.46 -1.49 9.47
C VAL A 74 26.68 -2.68 8.53
N SER A 75 25.81 -3.69 8.57
CA SER A 75 26.00 -4.96 7.86
C SER A 75 26.11 -4.77 6.34
N PRO A 76 27.15 -5.32 5.69
CA PRO A 76 27.34 -5.17 4.24
C PRO A 76 26.27 -5.90 3.40
N ILE A 77 25.55 -6.87 3.98
CA ILE A 77 24.55 -7.68 3.27
C ILE A 77 23.10 -7.31 3.63
N SER A 78 22.90 -6.40 4.58
CA SER A 78 21.56 -6.02 5.05
C SER A 78 21.42 -4.55 5.44
N PHE A 79 22.36 -3.70 5.02
CA PHE A 79 22.28 -2.25 5.19
C PHE A 79 20.93 -1.70 4.69
N GLY A 80 20.27 -0.89 5.51
CA GLY A 80 18.96 -0.30 5.23
C GLY A 80 17.77 -1.22 5.49
N ARG A 81 17.98 -2.46 5.94
CA ARG A 81 16.88 -3.36 6.30
C ARG A 81 16.16 -2.86 7.55
N THR A 82 14.83 -2.78 7.46
CA THR A 82 13.95 -2.73 8.63
C THR A 82 13.92 -4.11 9.28
N VAL A 83 14.48 -4.22 10.49
CA VAL A 83 14.57 -5.45 11.26
C VAL A 83 13.38 -5.49 12.21
N CYS A 84 12.43 -6.39 11.95
CA CYS A 84 11.21 -6.55 12.73
C CYS A 84 11.28 -7.82 13.58
N ASP A 85 11.11 -7.70 14.89
CA ASP A 85 11.14 -8.84 15.81
C ASP A 85 9.74 -9.37 16.13
N PHE A 86 9.32 -10.42 15.41
CA PHE A 86 8.01 -11.07 15.60
C PHE A 86 8.04 -12.21 16.64
N ARG A 87 9.13 -12.41 17.37
CA ARG A 87 9.21 -13.46 18.40
C ARG A 87 8.21 -13.18 19.53
N GLU A 88 7.69 -14.23 20.16
CA GLU A 88 6.75 -14.11 21.30
C GLU A 88 7.38 -13.41 22.52
N ARG A 89 8.71 -13.48 22.65
CA ARG A 89 9.49 -12.90 23.76
C ARG A 89 10.70 -12.15 23.19
N PRO A 90 10.50 -10.91 22.70
CA PRO A 90 11.59 -10.11 22.19
C PRO A 90 12.48 -9.58 23.32
N ASP A 91 13.74 -9.30 23.00
CA ASP A 91 14.72 -8.76 23.95
C ASP A 91 14.53 -7.25 24.20
N SER A 92 13.92 -6.54 23.24
CA SER A 92 13.63 -5.11 23.28
C SER A 92 12.13 -4.84 23.45
N PRO A 93 11.72 -3.71 24.05
CA PRO A 93 10.31 -3.33 24.12
C PRO A 93 9.77 -2.93 22.73
N PRO A 94 8.49 -3.22 22.44
CA PRO A 94 7.84 -2.73 21.22
C PRO A 94 7.88 -1.21 21.06
N ASN A 95 8.13 -0.74 19.84
CA ASN A 95 8.21 0.69 19.50
C ASN A 95 7.44 1.05 18.21
N VAL A 96 7.00 0.07 17.42
CA VAL A 96 6.32 0.30 16.14
C VAL A 96 5.08 -0.58 16.01
N HIS A 97 3.97 0.04 15.62
CA HIS A 97 2.79 -0.68 15.11
C HIS A 97 3.05 -1.08 13.66
N PHE A 98 3.57 -2.29 13.46
CA PHE A 98 3.95 -2.79 12.14
C PHE A 98 2.73 -3.36 11.41
N ALA A 99 2.42 -2.84 10.23
CA ALA A 99 1.29 -3.32 9.41
C ALA A 99 1.61 -4.69 8.80
N VAL A 100 0.75 -5.67 9.06
CA VAL A 100 0.91 -7.07 8.61
C VAL A 100 -0.17 -7.50 7.62
N ASP A 101 -1.28 -6.77 7.55
CA ASP A 101 -2.37 -7.04 6.62
C ASP A 101 -3.13 -5.76 6.26
N ALA A 102 -3.85 -5.78 5.13
CA ALA A 102 -4.66 -4.67 4.66
C ALA A 102 -5.96 -5.15 3.99
N ASP A 103 -7.07 -4.46 4.28
CA ASP A 103 -8.36 -4.70 3.65
C ASP A 103 -8.38 -4.07 2.24
N GLU A 104 -8.04 -4.89 1.24
CA GLU A 104 -7.99 -4.46 -0.17
C GLU A 104 -9.36 -3.97 -0.71
N PRO A 105 -10.51 -4.66 -0.49
CA PRO A 105 -11.81 -4.14 -0.86
C PRO A 105 -12.12 -2.76 -0.25
N LYS A 106 -11.82 -2.57 1.04
CA LYS A 106 -12.01 -1.28 1.71
C LYS A 106 -11.08 -0.20 1.17
N PHE A 107 -9.82 -0.52 0.89
CA PHE A 107 -8.87 0.37 0.24
C PHE A 107 -9.41 0.90 -1.09
N VAL A 108 -9.87 0.01 -1.96
CA VAL A 108 -10.44 0.38 -3.27
C VAL A 108 -11.66 1.27 -3.07
N ARG A 109 -12.60 0.89 -2.20
CA ARG A 109 -13.81 1.67 -1.91
C ARG A 109 -13.47 3.08 -1.42
N MET A 110 -12.58 3.20 -0.43
CA MET A 110 -12.19 4.50 0.12
C MET A 110 -11.55 5.40 -0.94
N LEU A 111 -10.70 4.85 -1.82
CA LEU A 111 -10.13 5.61 -2.93
C LEU A 111 -11.22 6.14 -3.87
N MET A 112 -12.17 5.30 -4.27
CA MET A 112 -13.27 5.72 -5.16
C MET A 112 -14.12 6.80 -4.49
N ASP A 113 -14.48 6.61 -3.22
CA ASP A 113 -15.34 7.52 -2.46
C ASP A 113 -14.68 8.89 -2.22
N ILE A 114 -13.35 8.95 -2.09
CA ILE A 114 -12.60 10.19 -1.87
C ILE A 114 -12.35 10.90 -3.19
N LEU A 115 -11.85 10.19 -4.19
CA LEU A 115 -11.49 10.77 -5.49
C LEU A 115 -12.72 11.12 -6.33
N GLY A 116 -13.88 10.53 -6.04
CA GLY A 116 -15.16 10.85 -6.67
C GLY A 116 -15.83 12.11 -6.12
N ARG A 117 -15.28 12.75 -5.08
CA ARG A 117 -15.86 13.97 -4.52
C ARG A 117 -15.54 15.16 -5.41
N THR A 118 -16.55 15.96 -5.70
CA THR A 118 -16.39 17.31 -6.26
C THR A 118 -16.43 18.33 -5.12
N ALA A 119 -15.69 19.42 -5.27
CA ALA A 119 -15.80 20.58 -4.37
C ALA A 119 -17.16 21.26 -4.51
#